data_AF-A0A915BV17-F1
#
_entry.id   AF-A0A915BV17-F1
#
_cell.length_a   1.000
_cell.length_b   1.000
_cell.length_c   1.000
_cell.angle_alpha   90.00
_cell.angle_beta   90.00
_cell.angle_gamma   90.00
#
_symmetry.space_group_name_H-M   'P 1'
#
loop_
_entity.id
_entity.type
_entity.pdbx_description
1 polymer ?
#
loop_
_entity_poly.entity_id
_entity_poly.type
_entity_poly.pdbx_seq_one_letter_code
_entity_poly.pdbx_strand_id
1 'polypeptide(L)'
;MKHYNWTEFALIYALTVAGTGNCYFLQEDLVQALRLFHDFISLVYTRAVPIGISDFTDVLDELRSRARIVVICFEKNSQKRRFMEAAKAKGMSNPEYVYIFPDVDNTGFGIGNYGNQTDSSYVNDGSEDMLEVFQYALAASRYAGSLYDTMYMYGLALNKSLNDDPINGWRRGSQILSYATGTFNGSIGPVIIDKNGIRSPVYSMDAMNISGAMSTFATVKVEGHNYQYWGYVFAAGALLAVATIALIISAVYMVGKEDFLLERDVLLKKRSVDE
;
A
#
# COMPACT_ATOMS: atom_id res chain seq x y z
N MET A 1 1.25 -8.51 7.52
CA MET A 1 1.86 -9.35 8.58
C MET A 1 1.41 -10.80 8.46
N LYS A 2 0.17 -11.16 8.86
CA LYS A 2 -0.34 -12.54 8.79
C LYS A 2 -0.21 -13.22 7.43
N HIS A 3 -0.53 -12.53 6.33
CA HIS A 3 -0.39 -13.07 4.98
C HIS A 3 1.05 -13.49 4.61
N TYR A 4 2.05 -12.80 5.17
CA TYR A 4 3.47 -13.06 4.89
C TYR A 4 4.17 -13.86 6.00
N ASN A 5 3.43 -14.38 6.98
CA ASN A 5 3.96 -15.04 8.16
C ASN A 5 5.03 -14.22 8.92
N TRP A 6 4.92 -12.89 8.89
CA TRP A 6 5.77 -12.02 9.70
C TRP A 6 5.20 -11.90 11.11
N THR A 7 6.00 -12.31 12.09
CA THR A 7 5.66 -12.33 13.52
C THR A 7 6.28 -11.18 14.31
N GLU A 8 7.27 -10.50 13.75
CA GLU A 8 8.02 -9.44 14.42
C GLU A 8 8.24 -8.25 13.49
N PHE A 9 8.14 -7.04 14.03
CA PHE A 9 8.44 -5.82 13.29
C PHE A 9 8.88 -4.69 14.21
N ALA A 10 9.47 -3.65 13.61
CA ALA A 10 9.86 -2.41 14.26
C ALA A 10 8.97 -1.24 13.86
N LEU A 11 8.86 -0.23 14.72
CA LEU A 11 8.21 1.04 14.47
C LEU A 11 9.18 2.21 14.66
N ILE A 12 9.31 3.06 13.66
CA ILE A 12 10.00 4.34 13.77
C ILE A 12 9.00 5.44 13.41
N TYR A 13 8.83 6.44 14.26
CA TYR A 13 7.82 7.47 14.04
C TYR A 13 8.34 8.87 14.40
N ALA A 14 7.93 9.87 13.62
CA ALA A 14 8.23 11.27 13.90
C ALA A 14 7.33 11.83 15.00
N LEU A 15 7.91 12.66 15.87
CA LEU A 15 7.21 13.47 16.84
C LEU A 15 7.33 14.96 16.50
N THR A 16 6.20 15.65 16.58
CA THR A 16 6.14 17.10 16.62
C THR A 16 6.39 17.58 18.05
N VAL A 17 6.81 18.84 18.21
CA VAL A 17 7.08 19.43 19.55
C VAL A 17 5.81 19.43 20.42
N ALA A 18 4.64 19.50 19.79
CA ALA A 18 3.35 19.44 20.48
C ALA A 18 2.89 18.02 20.84
N GLY A 19 3.51 16.97 20.28
CA GLY A 19 3.09 15.58 20.49
C GLY A 19 1.72 15.24 19.88
N THR A 20 1.24 16.04 18.92
CA THR A 20 -0.11 15.89 18.33
C THR A 20 -0.09 15.65 16.81
N GLY A 21 1.03 15.11 16.29
CA GLY A 21 1.18 14.82 14.86
C GLY A 21 0.42 13.57 14.41
N ASN A 22 0.23 13.40 13.10
CA ASN A 22 -0.44 12.22 12.53
C ASN A 22 0.29 10.93 12.91
N CYS A 23 1.62 10.98 12.98
CA CYS A 23 2.44 9.84 13.38
C CYS A 23 2.33 9.47 14.86
N TYR A 24 1.97 10.41 15.72
CA TYR A 24 1.69 10.13 17.13
C TYR A 24 0.42 9.27 17.25
N PHE A 25 -0.68 9.71 16.64
CA PHE A 25 -1.93 8.97 16.66
C PHE A 25 -1.81 7.60 15.97
N LEU A 26 -1.11 7.53 14.84
CA LEU A 26 -0.84 6.24 14.18
C LEU A 26 -0.11 5.27 15.12
N GLN A 27 0.89 5.76 15.86
CA GLN A 27 1.62 4.92 16.81
C GLN A 27 0.73 4.45 17.96
N GLU A 28 -0.11 5.32 18.52
CA GLU A 28 -1.05 4.94 19.58
C GLU A 28 -2.03 3.88 19.09
N ASP A 29 -2.66 4.11 17.94
CA ASP A 29 -3.62 3.18 17.33
C ASP A 29 -2.98 1.84 17.00
N LEU A 30 -1.75 1.85 16.46
CA LEU A 30 -1.01 0.62 16.17
C LEU A 30 -0.72 -0.16 17.44
N VAL A 31 -0.24 0.49 18.51
CA VAL A 31 0.04 -0.17 19.78
C VAL A 31 -1.23 -0.71 20.44
N GLN A 32 -2.35 0.02 20.34
CA GLN A 32 -3.65 -0.47 20.80
C GLN A 32 -4.10 -1.70 20.00
N ALA A 33 -3.98 -1.66 18.67
CA ALA A 33 -4.34 -2.77 17.80
C ALA A 33 -3.50 -4.03 18.09
N LEU A 34 -2.20 -3.88 18.40
CA LEU A 34 -1.33 -5.01 18.75
C LEU A 34 -1.80 -5.79 19.97
N ARG A 35 -2.52 -5.16 20.92
CA ARG A 35 -3.09 -5.87 22.07
C ARG A 35 -4.11 -6.94 21.64
N LEU A 36 -4.81 -6.71 20.54
CA LEU A 36 -5.78 -7.65 19.97
C LEU A 36 -5.12 -8.82 19.23
N PHE A 37 -3.84 -8.70 18.89
CA PHE A 37 -3.09 -9.68 18.07
C PHE A 37 -1.78 -10.15 18.73
N HIS A 38 -1.67 -10.02 20.05
CA HIS A 38 -0.42 -10.27 20.79
C HIS A 38 0.13 -11.70 20.66
N ASP A 39 -0.74 -12.69 20.40
CA ASP A 39 -0.34 -14.08 20.19
C ASP A 39 0.35 -14.33 18.84
N PHE A 40 0.20 -13.42 17.88
CA PHE A 40 0.67 -13.61 16.51
C PHE A 40 1.79 -12.64 16.11
N ILE A 41 1.75 -11.40 16.62
CA ILE A 41 2.66 -10.35 16.20
C ILE A 41 3.21 -9.56 17.38
N SER A 42 4.51 -9.28 17.33
CA SER A 42 5.23 -8.51 18.34
C SER A 42 5.92 -7.28 17.73
N LEU A 43 5.84 -6.17 18.45
CA LEU A 43 6.61 -4.96 18.18
C LEU A 43 7.92 -5.04 18.97
N VAL A 44 9.01 -5.42 18.30
CA VAL A 44 10.30 -5.74 18.95
C VAL A 44 11.22 -4.52 19.12
N TYR A 45 10.92 -3.43 18.42
CA TYR A 45 11.65 -2.17 18.52
C TYR A 45 10.74 -0.99 18.20
N THR A 46 10.78 0.04 19.05
CA THR A 46 10.09 1.30 18.78
C THR A 46 11.04 2.47 18.99
N ARG A 47 11.03 3.45 18.09
CA ARG A 47 11.84 4.66 18.20
C ARG A 47 11.07 5.89 17.76
N ALA A 48 10.95 6.85 18.65
CA ALA A 48 10.51 8.20 18.33
C ALA A 48 11.70 9.03 17.84
N VAL A 49 11.49 9.83 16.80
CA VAL A 49 12.48 10.79 16.28
C VAL A 49 11.87 12.18 16.12
N PRO A 50 12.62 13.27 16.31
CA PRO A 50 12.08 14.62 16.12
C PRO A 50 11.81 14.89 14.63
N ILE A 51 10.80 15.71 14.31
CA ILE A 51 10.46 16.08 12.92
C ILE A 51 11.61 16.76 12.16
N GLY A 52 12.56 17.38 12.89
CA GLY A 52 13.74 18.04 12.35
C GLY A 52 14.98 17.16 12.19
N ILE A 53 14.88 15.85 12.46
CA ILE A 53 16.03 14.93 12.39
C ILE A 53 16.71 14.97 11.00
N SER A 54 18.03 15.08 11.00
CA SER A 54 18.86 15.08 9.78
C SER A 54 19.71 13.82 9.64
N ASP A 55 20.04 13.17 10.75
CA ASP A 55 20.90 12.00 10.79
C ASP A 55 20.13 10.80 11.38
N PHE A 56 20.10 9.70 10.64
CA PHE A 56 19.43 8.46 11.04
C PHE A 56 20.43 7.34 11.36
N THR A 57 21.72 7.66 11.44
CA THR A 57 22.80 6.68 11.62
C THR A 57 22.59 5.81 12.87
N ASP A 58 22.41 6.44 14.04
CA ASP A 58 22.20 5.72 15.30
C ASP A 58 20.90 4.90 15.29
N VAL A 59 19.83 5.48 14.73
CA VAL A 59 18.53 4.80 14.62
C VAL A 59 18.65 3.53 13.79
N LEU A 60 19.40 3.57 12.69
CA LEU A 60 19.63 2.44 11.79
C LEU A 60 20.58 1.41 12.41
N ASP A 61 21.60 1.83 13.15
CA ASP A 61 22.52 0.92 13.84
C ASP A 61 21.81 0.11 14.93
N GLU A 62 20.94 0.76 15.72
CA GLU A 62 20.08 0.06 16.68
C GLU A 62 19.10 -0.90 15.96
N LEU A 63 18.43 -0.41 14.92
CA LEU A 63 17.43 -1.16 14.15
C LEU A 63 18.01 -2.43 13.52
N ARG A 64 19.24 -2.36 12.97
CA ARG A 64 19.92 -3.46 12.28
C ARG A 64 20.02 -4.73 13.12
N SER A 65 20.13 -4.60 14.44
CA SER A 65 20.22 -5.74 15.35
C SER A 65 18.87 -6.30 15.82
N ARG A 66 17.75 -5.62 15.52
CA ARG A 66 16.45 -5.87 16.16
C ARG A 66 15.35 -6.32 15.22
N ALA A 67 15.28 -5.79 14.00
CA ALA A 67 14.17 -6.09 13.10
C ALA A 67 14.56 -6.00 11.61
N ARG A 68 13.73 -6.62 10.77
CA ARG A 68 13.83 -6.59 9.30
C ARG A 68 12.61 -5.99 8.63
N ILE A 69 11.44 -6.14 9.25
CA ILE A 69 10.21 -5.47 8.85
C ILE A 69 10.07 -4.19 9.67
N VAL A 70 9.98 -3.05 9.00
CA VAL A 70 10.07 -1.74 9.66
C VAL A 70 8.93 -0.86 9.17
N VAL A 71 8.01 -0.53 10.07
CA VAL A 71 6.96 0.46 9.82
C VAL A 71 7.52 1.83 10.18
N ILE A 72 7.40 2.77 9.24
CA ILE A 72 8.00 4.09 9.35
C ILE A 72 6.94 5.16 9.10
N CYS A 73 6.66 5.96 10.12
CA CYS A 73 5.80 7.13 9.98
C CYS A 73 6.62 8.41 10.01
N PHE A 74 6.71 9.08 8.86
CA PHE A 74 7.25 10.43 8.75
C PHE A 74 6.26 11.31 7.98
N GLU A 75 6.01 12.50 8.52
CA GLU A 75 5.10 13.47 7.90
C GLU A 75 5.76 14.17 6.69
N LYS A 76 7.09 14.30 6.68
CA LYS A 76 7.81 14.98 5.59
C LYS A 76 8.45 14.00 4.61
N ASN A 77 8.24 14.23 3.32
CA ASN A 77 8.93 13.49 2.25
C ASN A 77 10.47 13.62 2.33
N SER A 78 10.97 14.74 2.85
CA SER A 78 12.41 14.93 3.09
C SER A 78 12.96 13.97 4.14
N GLN A 79 12.20 13.66 5.21
CA GLN A 79 12.59 12.67 6.21
C GLN A 79 12.61 11.26 5.63
N LYS A 80 11.56 10.88 4.88
CA LYS A 80 11.49 9.57 4.17
C LYS A 80 12.70 9.37 3.26
N ARG A 81 13.03 10.38 2.44
CA ARG A 81 14.18 10.36 1.55
C ARG A 81 15.51 10.20 2.30
N ARG A 82 15.77 11.04 3.30
CA ARG A 82 17.02 10.99 4.09
C ARG A 82 17.18 9.66 4.83
N PHE A 83 16.11 9.12 5.39
CA PHE A 83 16.14 7.80 6.02
C PHE A 83 16.56 6.71 5.02
N MET A 84 15.95 6.68 3.84
CA MET A 84 16.29 5.69 2.81
C MET A 84 17.69 5.89 2.23
N GLU A 85 18.16 7.14 2.11
CA GLU A 85 19.56 7.45 1.74
C GLU A 85 20.55 6.91 2.79
N ALA A 86 20.27 7.11 4.08
CA ALA A 86 21.08 6.58 5.17
C ALA A 86 21.03 5.03 5.24
N ALA A 87 19.86 4.42 5.05
CA ALA A 87 19.70 2.97 5.01
C ALA A 87 20.50 2.37 3.84
N LYS A 88 20.49 3.01 2.67
CA LYS A 88 21.31 2.63 1.52
C LYS A 88 22.80 2.74 1.84
N ALA A 89 23.24 3.85 2.45
CA ALA A 89 24.63 4.06 2.84
C ALA A 89 25.13 2.99 3.83
N LYS A 90 24.26 2.49 4.71
CA LYS A 90 24.55 1.39 5.65
C LYS A 90 24.35 -0.02 5.07
N GLY A 91 24.05 -0.13 3.77
CA GLY A 91 23.85 -1.41 3.09
C GLY A 91 22.54 -2.13 3.46
N MET A 92 21.57 -1.42 4.05
CA MET A 92 20.26 -1.94 4.47
C MET A 92 19.15 -1.72 3.40
N SER A 93 19.53 -1.29 2.20
CA SER A 93 18.66 -1.21 1.01
C SER A 93 18.81 -2.48 0.17
N ASN A 94 18.61 -3.64 0.80
CA ASN A 94 18.77 -4.96 0.19
C ASN A 94 17.51 -5.82 0.49
N PRO A 95 17.38 -7.02 -0.11
CA PRO A 95 16.20 -7.88 0.09
C PRO A 95 15.96 -8.38 1.51
N GLU A 96 16.88 -8.19 2.46
CA GLU A 96 16.70 -8.56 3.87
C GLU A 96 15.74 -7.61 4.60
N TYR A 97 15.53 -6.38 4.10
CA TYR A 97 14.73 -5.37 4.78
C TYR A 97 13.46 -5.04 4.01
N VAL A 98 12.36 -4.84 4.76
CA VAL A 98 11.11 -4.30 4.23
C VAL A 98 10.77 -3.03 5.00
N TYR A 99 10.61 -1.94 4.26
CA TYR A 99 10.22 -0.64 4.79
C TYR A 99 8.78 -0.33 4.38
N ILE A 100 7.89 -0.22 5.35
CA ILE A 100 6.48 0.10 5.16
C ILE A 100 6.27 1.54 5.60
N PHE A 101 5.78 2.38 4.69
CA PHE A 101 5.47 3.79 4.96
C PHE A 101 3.96 3.98 4.90
N PRO A 102 3.25 3.96 6.05
CA PRO A 102 1.84 4.32 6.08
C PRO A 102 1.65 5.75 5.57
N ASP A 103 0.74 5.93 4.62
CA ASP A 103 0.35 7.26 4.20
C ASP A 103 -0.66 7.83 5.18
N VAL A 104 -0.18 8.75 6.01
CA VAL A 104 -0.99 9.43 7.03
C VAL A 104 -1.60 10.75 6.54
N ASP A 105 -1.23 11.20 5.33
CA ASP A 105 -1.66 12.49 4.79
C ASP A 105 -2.76 12.36 3.73
N ASN A 106 -3.23 11.14 3.47
CA ASN A 106 -4.23 10.83 2.44
C ASN A 106 -3.81 11.36 1.04
N THR A 107 -2.52 11.23 0.73
CA THR A 107 -1.90 11.69 -0.53
C THR A 107 -1.59 10.56 -1.51
N GLY A 108 -1.71 9.30 -1.07
CA GLY A 108 -1.21 8.10 -1.72
C GLY A 108 0.32 8.06 -1.79
N PHE A 109 0.90 6.86 -1.89
CA PHE A 109 2.21 6.77 -2.55
C PHE A 109 1.96 7.11 -4.02
N GLY A 110 2.61 8.15 -4.56
CA GLY A 110 2.57 8.53 -5.98
C GLY A 110 1.21 8.93 -6.60
N ILE A 111 0.14 9.09 -5.82
CA ILE A 111 -1.00 9.97 -6.21
C ILE A 111 -0.62 11.45 -5.97
N GLY A 112 0.64 11.72 -5.65
CA GLY A 112 1.36 12.90 -6.11
C GLY A 112 1.60 12.94 -7.63
N ASN A 113 0.67 12.40 -8.44
CA ASN A 113 0.54 12.76 -9.84
C ASN A 113 -0.45 13.95 -9.95
N TYR A 114 -0.10 15.06 -9.30
CA TYR A 114 -0.06 16.32 -10.05
C TYR A 114 1.20 16.27 -10.94
N GLY A 115 1.26 15.28 -11.83
CA GLY A 115 2.22 15.28 -12.91
C GLY A 115 1.79 16.36 -13.88
N ASN A 116 2.70 17.31 -14.14
CA ASN A 116 2.62 18.30 -15.21
C ASN A 116 1.74 19.54 -14.96
N GLN A 117 2.00 20.26 -13.87
CA GLN A 117 2.25 21.68 -14.07
C GLN A 117 3.70 21.97 -13.69
N THR A 118 4.57 21.83 -14.69
CA THR A 118 5.55 22.89 -14.95
C THR A 118 4.76 24.18 -15.21
N ASP A 119 4.19 24.74 -14.15
CA ASP A 119 3.98 26.16 -14.11
C ASP A 119 4.86 26.68 -12.98
N SER A 120 6.15 26.71 -13.31
CA SER A 120 7.17 27.49 -12.62
C SER A 120 6.88 29.01 -12.69
N SER A 121 5.63 29.43 -12.86
CA SER A 121 5.20 30.82 -12.95
C SER A 121 4.52 31.35 -11.69
N TYR A 122 4.22 30.51 -10.69
CA TYR A 122 3.66 30.98 -9.42
C TYR A 122 4.59 30.63 -8.26
N VAL A 123 5.00 31.67 -7.55
CA VAL A 123 5.88 31.69 -6.37
C VAL A 123 7.39 31.74 -6.70
N ASN A 124 7.78 32.78 -7.44
CA ASN A 124 9.10 33.43 -7.27
C ASN A 124 8.99 34.77 -6.53
N ASP A 125 7.84 35.11 -5.96
CA ASP A 125 7.67 36.28 -5.10
C ASP A 125 7.32 35.82 -3.68
N GLY A 126 8.30 35.96 -2.80
CA GLY A 126 8.28 35.47 -1.43
C GLY A 126 7.43 36.35 -0.53
N SER A 127 6.14 36.05 -0.45
CA SER A 127 5.40 36.29 0.80
C SER A 127 5.19 34.95 1.51
N GLU A 128 5.74 34.84 2.71
CA GLU A 128 5.49 33.71 3.61
C GLU A 128 3.97 33.51 3.83
N ASP A 129 3.19 34.60 3.75
CA ASP A 129 1.72 34.65 3.83
C ASP A 129 1.01 33.86 2.71
N MET A 130 1.50 33.91 1.47
CA MET A 130 0.90 33.15 0.37
C MET A 130 1.25 31.66 0.43
N LEU A 131 2.42 31.31 0.97
CA LEU A 131 2.78 29.91 1.22
C LEU A 131 1.86 29.28 2.27
N GLU A 132 1.47 30.04 3.30
CA GLU A 132 0.50 29.59 4.30
C GLU A 132 -0.89 29.38 3.68
N VAL A 133 -1.39 30.34 2.90
CA VAL A 133 -2.69 30.21 2.20
C VAL A 133 -2.68 29.04 1.20
N PHE A 134 -1.61 28.86 0.43
CA PHE A 134 -1.46 27.71 -0.46
C PHE A 134 -1.37 26.39 0.31
N GLN A 135 -0.68 26.34 1.44
CA GLN A 135 -0.66 25.16 2.31
C GLN A 135 -2.06 24.82 2.83
N TYR A 136 -2.84 25.82 3.26
CA TYR A 136 -4.24 25.62 3.68
C TYR A 136 -5.12 25.16 2.51
N ALA A 137 -5.00 25.75 1.33
CA ALA A 137 -5.75 25.35 0.14
C ALA A 137 -5.38 23.94 -0.35
N LEU A 138 -4.10 23.57 -0.31
CA LEU A 138 -3.62 22.23 -0.64
C LEU A 138 -4.06 21.21 0.42
N ALA A 139 -4.08 21.57 1.71
CA ALA A 139 -4.63 20.72 2.77
C ALA A 139 -6.14 20.51 2.61
N ALA A 140 -6.88 21.57 2.26
CA ALA A 140 -8.30 21.49 1.91
C ALA A 140 -8.54 20.57 0.68
N SER A 141 -7.62 20.59 -0.30
CA SER A 141 -7.65 19.70 -1.46
C SER A 141 -7.49 18.20 -1.09
N ARG A 142 -6.63 17.86 -0.12
CA ARG A 142 -6.36 16.45 0.27
C ARG A 142 -7.58 15.68 0.78
N TYR A 143 -8.50 16.40 1.44
CA TYR A 143 -9.74 15.81 1.94
C TYR A 143 -10.95 16.11 1.05
N ALA A 144 -10.77 16.87 -0.04
CA ALA A 144 -11.87 17.26 -0.91
C ALA A 144 -12.59 16.05 -1.51
N GLY A 145 -11.88 14.97 -1.86
CA GLY A 145 -12.50 13.72 -2.31
C GLY A 145 -13.35 13.05 -1.23
N SER A 146 -12.88 13.04 0.02
CA SER A 146 -13.65 12.53 1.16
C SER A 146 -14.88 13.40 1.45
N LEU A 147 -14.76 14.72 1.30
CA LEU A 147 -15.89 15.65 1.44
C LEU A 147 -16.91 15.46 0.31
N TYR A 148 -16.47 15.30 -0.93
CA TYR A 148 -17.32 14.97 -2.07
C TYR A 148 -18.13 13.70 -1.78
N ASP A 149 -17.46 12.63 -1.34
CA ASP A 149 -18.09 11.35 -1.03
C ASP A 149 -19.10 11.49 0.11
N THR A 150 -18.80 12.32 1.10
CA THR A 150 -19.70 12.62 2.22
C THR A 150 -20.97 13.32 1.74
N MET A 151 -20.84 14.32 0.86
CA MET A 151 -21.98 15.04 0.30
C MET A 151 -22.82 14.16 -0.63
N TYR A 152 -22.17 13.29 -1.42
CA TYR A 152 -22.86 12.33 -2.27
C TYR A 152 -23.64 11.30 -1.44
N MET A 153 -23.01 10.75 -0.40
CA MET A 153 -23.67 9.88 0.58
C MET A 153 -24.88 10.56 1.22
N TYR A 154 -24.75 11.83 1.65
CA TYR A 154 -25.87 12.59 2.19
C TYR A 154 -27.01 12.73 1.18
N GLY A 155 -26.71 13.02 -0.09
CA GLY A 155 -27.71 13.08 -1.15
C GLY A 155 -28.45 11.76 -1.36
N LEU A 156 -27.74 10.63 -1.37
CA LEU A 156 -28.33 9.29 -1.46
C LEU A 156 -29.23 8.98 -0.27
N ALA A 157 -28.77 9.31 0.94
CA ALA A 157 -29.51 9.08 2.18
C ALA A 157 -30.76 9.98 2.27
N LEU A 158 -30.62 11.25 1.89
CA LEU A 158 -31.72 12.21 1.85
C LEU A 158 -32.80 11.79 0.84
N ASN A 159 -32.40 11.30 -0.34
CA ASN A 159 -33.34 10.80 -1.34
C ASN A 159 -34.17 9.63 -0.80
N LYS A 160 -33.55 8.67 -0.11
CA LYS A 160 -34.26 7.57 0.57
C LYS A 160 -35.21 8.10 1.65
N SER A 161 -34.75 9.06 2.46
CA SER A 161 -35.57 9.66 3.51
C SER A 161 -36.79 10.40 2.96
N LEU A 162 -36.65 11.11 1.83
CA LEU A 162 -37.75 11.81 1.17
C LEU A 162 -38.71 10.87 0.43
N ASN A 163 -38.25 9.70 -0.02
CA ASN A 163 -39.15 8.67 -0.55
C ASN A 163 -40.08 8.12 0.54
N ASP A 164 -39.56 7.96 1.77
CA ASP A 164 -40.34 7.45 2.90
C ASP A 164 -41.20 8.54 3.55
N ASP A 165 -40.75 9.80 3.56
CA ASP A 165 -41.49 10.96 4.05
C ASP A 165 -41.23 12.20 3.16
N PRO A 166 -42.07 12.41 2.12
CA PRO A 166 -41.87 13.50 1.17
C PRO A 166 -41.95 14.91 1.77
N ILE A 167 -42.57 15.08 2.94
CA ILE A 167 -42.82 16.40 3.54
C ILE A 167 -41.77 16.72 4.60
N ASN A 168 -41.45 15.76 5.48
CA ASN A 168 -40.59 15.96 6.64
C ASN A 168 -39.33 15.08 6.66
N GLY A 169 -39.07 14.28 5.62
CA GLY A 169 -37.91 13.37 5.54
C GLY A 169 -36.56 14.08 5.63
N TRP A 170 -36.49 15.38 5.32
CA TRP A 170 -35.28 16.18 5.44
C TRP A 170 -35.03 16.72 6.87
N ARG A 171 -36.05 16.75 7.74
CA ARG A 171 -35.94 17.30 9.11
C ARG A 171 -35.39 16.31 10.13
N ARG A 172 -35.49 15.01 9.85
CA ARG A 172 -35.13 13.93 10.78
C ARG A 172 -33.70 13.44 10.52
N GLY A 173 -32.71 14.15 11.07
CA GLY A 173 -31.30 13.83 10.87
C GLY A 173 -30.89 12.40 11.24
N SER A 174 -31.43 11.85 12.33
CA SER A 174 -31.19 10.45 12.73
C SER A 174 -31.73 9.44 11.70
N GLN A 175 -32.85 9.76 11.05
CA GLN A 175 -33.41 8.93 10.00
C GLN A 175 -32.55 9.02 8.72
N ILE A 176 -32.12 10.23 8.33
CA ILE A 176 -31.18 10.39 7.20
C ILE A 176 -29.92 9.57 7.45
N LEU A 177 -29.33 9.65 8.66
CA LEU A 177 -28.15 8.86 9.00
C LEU A 177 -28.40 7.35 8.90
N SER A 178 -29.60 6.87 9.26
CA SER A 178 -29.94 5.45 9.12
C SER A 178 -29.93 4.96 7.66
N TYR A 179 -30.18 5.85 6.69
CA TYR A 179 -30.11 5.54 5.26
C TYR A 179 -28.72 5.69 4.63
N ALA A 180 -27.75 6.23 5.39
CA ALA A 180 -26.38 6.41 4.94
C ALA A 180 -25.58 5.09 4.89
N THR A 181 -26.04 4.05 5.59
CA THR A 181 -25.40 2.72 5.56
C THR A 181 -25.51 2.09 4.17
N GLY A 182 -24.45 1.41 3.73
CA GLY A 182 -24.40 0.71 2.46
C GLY A 182 -23.15 1.04 1.65
N THR A 183 -23.20 0.69 0.36
CA THR A 183 -22.06 0.82 -0.57
C THR A 183 -22.42 1.75 -1.72
N PHE A 184 -21.49 2.63 -2.09
CA PHE A 184 -21.59 3.47 -3.28
C PHE A 184 -20.21 3.73 -3.89
N ASN A 185 -20.16 4.16 -5.14
CA ASN A 185 -18.92 4.59 -5.79
C ASN A 185 -18.73 6.09 -5.59
N GLY A 186 -17.73 6.46 -4.81
CA GLY A 186 -17.30 7.83 -4.61
C GLY A 186 -16.22 8.28 -5.60
N SER A 187 -15.78 9.52 -5.45
CA SER A 187 -14.68 10.13 -6.20
C SER A 187 -13.33 9.46 -5.91
N ILE A 188 -13.15 8.90 -4.71
CA ILE A 188 -11.93 8.18 -4.29
C ILE A 188 -12.11 6.65 -4.35
N GLY A 189 -13.11 6.18 -5.09
CA GLY A 189 -13.39 4.75 -5.29
C GLY A 189 -14.55 4.23 -4.44
N PRO A 190 -14.66 2.90 -4.25
CA PRO A 190 -15.75 2.30 -3.48
C PRO A 190 -15.77 2.78 -2.03
N VAL A 191 -16.93 3.26 -1.58
CA VAL A 191 -17.19 3.66 -0.20
C VAL A 191 -18.19 2.69 0.40
N ILE A 192 -17.86 2.16 1.57
CA ILE A 192 -18.71 1.24 2.32
C ILE A 192 -18.90 1.83 3.71
N ILE A 193 -20.14 2.12 4.07
CA ILE A 193 -20.54 2.60 5.39
C ILE A 193 -21.18 1.43 6.12
N ASP A 194 -20.56 1.04 7.23
CA ASP A 194 -21.06 -0.04 8.07
C ASP A 194 -22.35 0.34 8.80
N LYS A 195 -22.94 -0.63 9.49
CA LYS A 195 -24.18 -0.44 10.27
C LYS A 195 -24.03 0.56 11.43
N ASN A 196 -22.80 0.89 11.85
CA ASN A 196 -22.51 1.85 12.90
C ASN A 196 -22.31 3.27 12.34
N GLY A 197 -22.43 3.45 11.01
CA GLY A 197 -22.16 4.72 10.34
C GLY A 197 -20.68 5.01 10.15
N ILE A 198 -19.81 4.00 10.28
CA ILE A 198 -18.37 4.13 10.13
C ILE A 198 -17.97 3.67 8.73
N ARG A 199 -17.10 4.43 8.07
CA ARG A 199 -16.54 4.01 6.78
C ARG A 199 -15.59 2.84 6.99
N SER A 200 -15.86 1.72 6.34
CA SER A 200 -14.95 0.58 6.26
C SER A 200 -13.69 0.99 5.48
N PRO A 201 -12.50 0.98 6.10
CA PRO A 201 -11.30 1.43 5.42
C PRO A 201 -10.82 0.37 4.41
N VAL A 202 -10.37 0.86 3.27
CA VAL A 202 -9.72 0.06 2.22
C VAL A 202 -8.33 0.63 2.02
N TYR A 203 -7.31 -0.16 2.34
CA TYR A 203 -5.90 0.22 2.22
C TYR A 203 -5.32 -0.40 0.94
N SER A 204 -4.68 0.40 0.10
CA SER A 204 -3.77 -0.10 -0.92
C SER A 204 -2.36 -0.22 -0.34
N MET A 205 -1.61 -1.18 -0.87
CA MET A 205 -0.17 -1.22 -0.69
C MET A 205 0.48 -1.04 -2.06
N ASP A 206 1.29 0.01 -2.18
CA ASP A 206 1.89 0.44 -3.43
C ASP A 206 3.42 0.35 -3.34
N ALA A 207 4.04 -0.13 -4.42
CA ALA A 207 5.50 -0.27 -4.52
C ALA A 207 5.96 0.02 -5.95
N MET A 208 7.24 0.36 -6.11
CA MET A 208 7.84 0.46 -7.44
C MET A 208 8.12 -0.95 -7.97
N ASN A 209 7.72 -1.20 -9.22
CA ASN A 209 8.08 -2.40 -9.95
C ASN A 209 9.53 -2.31 -10.49
N ILE A 210 10.00 -3.38 -11.12
CA ILE A 210 11.35 -3.45 -11.71
C ILE A 210 11.62 -2.41 -12.80
N SER A 211 10.57 -1.87 -13.45
CA SER A 211 10.70 -0.80 -14.44
C SER A 211 10.68 0.60 -13.82
N GLY A 212 10.67 0.69 -12.48
CA GLY A 212 10.58 1.95 -11.73
C GLY A 212 9.19 2.59 -11.74
N ALA A 213 8.18 1.92 -12.30
CA ALA A 213 6.80 2.39 -12.28
C ALA A 213 6.13 1.97 -10.98
N MET A 214 5.36 2.87 -10.38
CA MET A 214 4.58 2.56 -9.20
C MET A 214 3.40 1.65 -9.56
N SER A 215 3.17 0.63 -8.75
CA SER A 215 2.05 -0.30 -8.91
C SER A 215 1.50 -0.70 -7.55
N THR A 216 0.18 -0.81 -7.47
CA THR A 216 -0.49 -1.45 -6.33
C THR A 216 -0.23 -2.94 -6.36
N PHE A 217 0.33 -3.48 -5.27
CA PHE A 217 0.65 -4.90 -5.14
C PHE A 217 -0.36 -5.65 -4.27
N ALA A 218 -1.03 -4.94 -3.36
CA ALA A 218 -2.05 -5.52 -2.51
C ALA A 218 -3.11 -4.50 -2.14
N THR A 219 -4.28 -5.00 -1.78
CA THR A 219 -5.33 -4.20 -1.17
C THR A 219 -5.92 -4.98 0.00
N VAL A 220 -6.19 -4.25 1.08
CA VAL A 220 -6.74 -4.77 2.31
C VAL A 220 -8.01 -4.00 2.63
N LYS A 221 -9.13 -4.71 2.64
CA LYS A 221 -10.41 -4.19 3.11
C LYS A 221 -10.66 -4.66 4.53
N VAL A 222 -11.09 -3.75 5.39
CA VAL A 222 -11.42 -4.05 6.79
C VAL A 222 -12.91 -3.82 7.00
N GLU A 223 -13.59 -4.79 7.59
CA GLU A 223 -15.00 -4.71 8.00
C GLU A 223 -15.13 -5.20 9.44
N GLY A 224 -15.16 -4.26 10.39
CA GLY A 224 -15.08 -4.59 11.82
C GLY A 224 -13.78 -5.32 12.17
N HIS A 225 -13.89 -6.53 12.72
CA HIS A 225 -12.73 -7.39 13.04
C HIS A 225 -12.31 -8.32 11.91
N ASN A 226 -13.04 -8.34 10.80
CA ASN A 226 -12.71 -9.14 9.63
C ASN A 226 -11.89 -8.31 8.64
N TYR A 227 -11.01 -8.99 7.90
CA TYR A 227 -10.27 -8.37 6.82
C TYR A 227 -10.31 -9.27 5.58
N GLN A 228 -10.31 -8.64 4.41
CA GLN A 228 -10.13 -9.28 3.13
C GLN A 228 -8.84 -8.76 2.50
N TYR A 229 -7.98 -9.67 2.06
CA TYR A 229 -6.73 -9.36 1.40
C TYR A 229 -6.76 -9.90 -0.03
N TRP A 230 -6.45 -9.06 -1.01
CA TRP A 230 -6.17 -9.50 -2.37
C TRP A 230 -4.88 -8.86 -2.86
N GLY A 231 -3.96 -9.68 -3.34
CA GLY A 231 -2.67 -9.26 -3.88
C GLY A 231 -2.60 -9.56 -5.38
N TYR A 232 -1.98 -8.65 -6.14
CA TYR A 232 -1.50 -8.99 -7.47
C TYR A 232 -0.30 -9.91 -7.29
N VAL A 233 -0.51 -11.21 -7.50
CA VAL A 233 0.60 -12.14 -7.72
C VAL A 233 1.26 -11.67 -9.01
N PHE A 234 2.38 -10.96 -8.91
CA PHE A 234 3.32 -10.83 -10.02
C PHE A 234 3.70 -12.24 -10.43
N ALA A 235 2.98 -12.79 -11.41
CA ALA A 235 3.37 -13.81 -12.35
C ALA A 235 4.45 -14.82 -11.89
N ALA A 236 4.39 -15.36 -10.66
CA ALA A 236 5.08 -16.61 -10.34
C ALA A 236 4.50 -17.75 -11.20
N GLY A 237 3.27 -17.58 -11.68
CA GLY A 237 2.65 -18.43 -12.70
C GLY A 237 3.29 -18.33 -14.08
N ALA A 238 3.91 -17.20 -14.47
CA ALA A 238 4.58 -17.10 -15.77
C ALA A 238 5.96 -17.78 -15.75
N LEU A 239 6.73 -17.67 -14.66
CA LEU A 239 8.01 -18.36 -14.54
C LEU A 239 7.84 -19.88 -14.40
N LEU A 240 6.81 -20.35 -13.68
CA LEU A 240 6.50 -21.78 -13.60
C LEU A 240 5.96 -22.33 -14.94
N ALA A 241 5.14 -21.57 -15.67
CA ALA A 241 4.68 -21.98 -17.00
C ALA A 241 5.83 -22.05 -18.01
N VAL A 242 6.76 -21.09 -18.02
CA VAL A 242 7.91 -21.11 -18.93
C VAL A 242 8.88 -22.24 -18.58
N ALA A 243 9.14 -22.50 -17.30
CA ALA A 243 10.00 -23.61 -16.87
C ALA A 243 9.40 -24.99 -17.21
N THR A 244 8.08 -25.16 -17.04
CA THR A 244 7.39 -26.41 -17.40
C THR A 244 7.34 -26.62 -18.91
N ILE A 245 7.08 -25.58 -19.71
CA ILE A 245 7.13 -25.66 -21.17
C ILE A 245 8.54 -26.01 -21.66
N ALA A 246 9.60 -25.39 -21.12
CA ALA A 246 10.98 -25.70 -21.47
C ALA A 246 11.40 -27.14 -21.10
N LEU A 247 10.93 -27.65 -19.95
CA LEU A 247 11.14 -29.04 -19.55
C LEU A 247 10.38 -30.03 -20.45
N ILE A 248 9.14 -29.72 -20.83
CA ILE A 248 8.35 -30.55 -21.75
C ILE A 248 9.00 -30.58 -23.14
N ILE A 249 9.43 -29.42 -23.67
CA ILE A 249 10.13 -29.35 -24.96
C ILE A 249 11.44 -30.16 -24.91
N SER A 250 12.21 -30.07 -23.83
CA SER A 250 13.44 -30.84 -23.66
C SER A 250 13.19 -32.35 -23.58
N ALA A 251 12.13 -32.77 -22.89
CA ALA A 251 11.74 -34.18 -22.81
C ALA A 251 11.29 -34.73 -24.17
N VAL A 252 10.47 -33.98 -24.92
CA VAL A 252 10.05 -34.34 -26.28
C VAL A 252 11.25 -34.43 -27.22
N TYR A 253 12.20 -33.49 -27.12
CA TYR A 253 13.42 -33.50 -27.93
C TYR A 253 14.32 -34.71 -27.62
N MET A 254 14.41 -35.12 -26.35
CA MET A 254 15.18 -36.29 -25.93
C MET A 254 14.55 -37.59 -26.45
N VAL A 255 13.23 -37.76 -26.35
CA VAL A 255 12.52 -38.95 -26.87
C VAL A 255 12.64 -39.04 -28.39
N GLY A 256 12.42 -37.95 -29.11
CA GLY A 256 12.57 -37.94 -30.58
C GLY A 256 13.99 -38.22 -31.06
N LYS A 257 15.01 -37.89 -30.25
CA LYS A 257 16.42 -38.22 -30.54
C LYS A 257 16.71 -39.71 -30.34
N GLU A 258 16.14 -40.34 -29.32
CA GLU A 258 16.30 -41.79 -29.11
C GLU A 258 15.61 -42.60 -30.22
N ASP A 259 14.41 -42.21 -30.63
CA ASP A 259 13.70 -42.86 -31.74
C ASP A 259 14.46 -42.72 -33.07
N PHE A 260 15.01 -41.53 -33.36
CA PHE A 260 15.83 -41.33 -34.56
C PHE A 260 17.14 -42.14 -34.55
N LEU A 261 17.77 -42.28 -33.37
CA LEU A 261 18.99 -43.09 -33.24
C LEU A 261 18.69 -44.58 -33.39
N LEU A 262 17.58 -45.07 -32.84
CA LEU A 262 17.10 -46.45 -33.03
C LEU A 262 16.76 -46.73 -34.49
N GLU A 263 16.07 -45.82 -35.16
CA GLU A 263 15.69 -45.98 -36.57
C GLU A 263 16.93 -45.95 -37.48
N ARG A 264 17.91 -45.09 -37.19
CA ARG A 264 19.21 -45.07 -37.88
C ARG A 264 19.98 -46.38 -37.66
N ASP A 265 20.02 -46.92 -36.45
CA ASP A 265 20.74 -48.16 -36.16
C ASP A 265 20.05 -49.38 -36.79
N VAL A 266 18.72 -49.39 -36.89
CA VAL A 266 17.96 -50.41 -37.65
C VAL A 266 18.25 -50.30 -39.16
N LEU A 267 18.32 -49.09 -39.71
CA LEU A 267 18.66 -48.87 -41.13
C LEU A 267 20.10 -49.25 -41.46
N LEU A 268 21.06 -48.96 -40.57
CA LEU A 268 22.45 -49.39 -40.73
C LEU A 268 22.61 -50.91 -40.64
N LYS A 269 21.84 -51.57 -39.77
CA LYS A 269 21.85 -53.03 -39.64
C LYS A 269 21.16 -53.75 -40.81
N LYS A 270 20.18 -53.12 -41.47
CA LYS A 270 19.62 -53.63 -42.74
C LYS A 270 20.64 -53.53 -43.88
N ARG A 271 21.39 -52.43 -43.97
CA ARG A 271 22.39 -52.23 -45.04
C ARG A 271 23.58 -53.20 -44.95
N SER A 272 23.89 -53.74 -43.77
CA SER A 272 24.98 -54.74 -43.60
C SER A 272 24.57 -56.19 -43.86
N VAL A 273 23.30 -56.45 -44.21
CA VAL A 273 22.79 -57.81 -44.52
C VAL A 273 22.61 -58.01 -46.04
N ASP A 274 22.71 -56.92 -46.82
CA ASP A 274 22.56 -56.91 -48.27
C ASP A 274 23.91 -56.78 -49.04
N GLU A 275 25.06 -56.96 -48.36
CA GLU A 275 26.41 -57.17 -48.93
C GLU A 275 26.92 -58.58 -48.61
#